data_AF-A0A958GYE1-F1
#
_entry.id   AF-A0A958GYE1-F1
#
_cell.length_a   1.000
_cell.length_b   1.000
_cell.length_c   1.000
_cell.angle_alpha   90.00
_cell.angle_beta   90.00
_cell.angle_gamma   90.00
#
_symmetry.space_group_name_H-M   'P 1'
#
loop_
_entity.id
_entity.type
_entity.pdbx_description
1 polymer ?
#
loop_
_entity_poly.entity_id
_entity_poly.type
_entity_poly.pdbx_seq_one_letter_code
_entity_poly.pdbx_strand_id
1 'polypeptide(L)'
;MSPSTPMQARVFDLLSTVIDPELGINIVDLGLVLDVQCNDGEVSVTIGMTSLTCPVGPQMRDEIAYRLETQPWVRRAHVSLDRDFRWTPDRLSESARAALGAPKPAETQPHQTTGSATGHAELAKGRLPFLLFGALSLLAGLLGGLLRIGWSIEVVPAGWVTLHGPLMVCGFLGVVITLERAVGLEKAWGYAAPALAGAGVAAMLIPPLHGFAPILLAGAALAMITIYVSVLFRGRSLPTFIELLGALCWLVGIGVWLSGAPVYQAVPWWALFLVLTIAGERLELNSFLTPTPFRRASFLFLTTVSLAGAALGAIEGPLGARVLGVAFVGLSLWLLAFDVARTRLSGDALARFIAVCLLSGYAWLAVSGSLLLAHGMQAAGLLYDATWHALFVGFVFGMIFAHAPIVFPAVLRVPVPM
;
A
#
# COMPACT_ATOMS: atom_id res chain seq x y z
N MET A 1 26.78 7.36 -10.07
CA MET A 1 27.76 6.74 -10.99
C MET A 1 27.87 7.65 -12.20
N SER A 2 29.07 7.90 -12.71
CA SER A 2 29.25 8.77 -13.88
C SER A 2 29.43 7.91 -15.14
N PRO A 3 28.83 8.27 -16.27
CA PRO A 3 28.98 7.49 -17.50
C PRO A 3 30.44 7.46 -17.96
N SER A 4 30.93 6.27 -18.33
CA SER A 4 32.31 6.07 -18.76
C SER A 4 32.47 6.04 -20.29
N THR A 5 31.36 5.87 -21.02
CA THR A 5 31.34 5.88 -22.49
C THR A 5 30.25 6.82 -23.03
N PRO A 6 30.38 7.31 -24.28
CA PRO A 6 29.34 8.13 -24.91
C PRO A 6 27.99 7.42 -25.01
N MET A 7 28.00 6.10 -25.18
CA MET A 7 26.78 5.29 -25.23
C MET A 7 26.11 5.20 -23.84
N GLN A 8 26.90 4.96 -22.79
CA GLN A 8 26.39 5.02 -21.42
C GLN A 8 25.82 6.39 -21.09
N ALA A 9 26.46 7.48 -21.53
CA ALA A 9 25.94 8.84 -21.31
C ALA A 9 24.55 9.03 -21.90
N ARG A 10 24.32 8.57 -23.15
CA ARG A 10 22.99 8.58 -23.78
C ARG A 10 21.95 7.75 -23.04
N VAL A 11 22.35 6.60 -22.50
CA VAL A 11 21.47 5.78 -21.65
C VAL A 11 21.12 6.56 -20.38
N PHE A 12 22.10 7.15 -19.69
CA PHE A 12 21.86 7.97 -18.49
C PHE A 12 20.94 9.16 -18.76
N ASP A 13 21.13 9.87 -19.88
CA ASP A 13 20.25 10.97 -20.30
C ASP A 13 18.80 10.48 -20.47
N LEU A 14 18.59 9.34 -21.15
CA LEU A 14 17.26 8.75 -21.28
C LEU A 14 16.69 8.34 -19.92
N LEU A 15 17.48 7.68 -19.06
CA LEU A 15 17.05 7.26 -17.72
C LEU A 15 16.71 8.46 -16.82
N SER A 16 17.35 9.62 -17.01
CA SER A 16 17.02 10.86 -16.29
C SER A 16 15.61 11.40 -16.63
N THR A 17 15.01 10.94 -17.72
CA THR A 17 13.61 11.28 -18.08
C THR A 17 12.58 10.35 -17.43
N VAL A 18 13.02 9.27 -16.77
CA VAL A 18 12.16 8.33 -16.07
C VAL A 18 11.97 8.84 -14.65
N ILE A 19 10.75 9.29 -14.35
CA ILE A 19 10.38 9.87 -13.06
C ILE A 19 9.83 8.77 -12.16
N ASP A 20 10.34 8.70 -10.93
CA ASP A 20 9.69 7.90 -9.89
C ASP A 20 8.35 8.57 -9.55
N PRO A 21 7.21 7.93 -9.84
CA PRO A 21 5.90 8.55 -9.67
C PRO A 21 5.54 8.72 -8.19
N GLU A 22 6.18 7.94 -7.32
CA GLU A 22 5.98 8.05 -5.89
C GLU A 22 6.71 9.24 -5.32
N LEU A 23 7.88 9.64 -5.82
CA LEU A 23 8.70 10.73 -5.29
C LEU A 23 8.72 12.00 -6.15
N GLY A 24 8.32 11.91 -7.41
CA GLY A 24 8.36 13.02 -8.38
C GLY A 24 9.78 13.42 -8.79
N ILE A 25 10.77 12.52 -8.62
CA ILE A 25 12.19 12.75 -8.96
C ILE A 25 12.66 11.65 -9.89
N ASN A 26 13.57 11.97 -10.81
CA ASN A 26 14.08 10.97 -11.74
C ASN A 26 14.96 9.92 -11.06
N ILE A 27 14.95 8.72 -11.63
CA ILE A 27 15.65 7.55 -11.08
C ILE A 27 17.17 7.70 -11.00
N VAL A 28 17.76 8.58 -11.81
CA VAL A 28 19.20 8.88 -11.81
C VAL A 28 19.55 9.73 -10.59
N ASP A 29 18.80 10.81 -10.37
CA ASP A 29 18.94 11.72 -9.23
C ASP A 29 18.58 11.05 -7.90
N LEU A 30 17.67 10.08 -7.91
CA LEU A 30 17.41 9.20 -6.77
C LEU A 30 18.54 8.19 -6.52
N GLY A 31 19.47 8.02 -7.45
CA GLY A 31 20.57 7.05 -7.34
C GLY A 31 20.10 5.59 -7.38
N LEU A 32 19.00 5.32 -8.10
CA LEU A 32 18.46 3.98 -8.31
C LEU A 32 19.16 3.21 -9.42
N VAL A 33 19.85 3.89 -10.33
CA VAL A 33 20.64 3.24 -11.39
C VAL A 33 21.96 2.72 -10.79
N LEU A 34 22.09 1.39 -10.71
CA LEU A 34 23.21 0.72 -10.06
C LEU A 34 24.31 0.34 -11.05
N ASP A 35 23.91 -0.19 -12.20
CA ASP A 35 24.83 -0.60 -13.26
C ASP A 35 24.22 -0.37 -14.64
N VAL A 36 25.05 0.02 -15.60
CA VAL A 36 24.68 0.21 -17.01
C VAL A 36 25.79 -0.34 -17.88
N GLN A 37 25.48 -1.38 -18.65
CA GLN A 37 26.41 -2.00 -19.61
C GLN A 37 25.86 -1.83 -21.02
N CYS A 38 26.72 -1.48 -21.97
CA CYS A 38 26.34 -1.26 -23.36
C CYS A 38 27.34 -1.98 -24.28
N ASN A 39 26.88 -3.01 -25.00
CA ASN A 39 27.69 -3.80 -25.92
C ASN A 39 26.94 -3.96 -27.25
N ASP A 40 27.45 -3.39 -28.35
CA ASP A 40 26.97 -3.61 -29.72
C ASP A 40 25.43 -3.59 -29.89
N GLY A 41 24.78 -2.57 -29.34
CA GLY A 41 23.33 -2.39 -29.40
C GLY A 41 22.52 -3.18 -28.36
N GLU A 42 23.17 -3.99 -27.52
CA GLU A 42 22.56 -4.58 -26.32
C GLU A 42 22.85 -3.70 -25.10
N VAL A 43 21.79 -3.31 -24.41
CA VAL A 43 21.88 -2.47 -23.20
C VAL A 43 21.34 -3.25 -22.01
N SER A 44 22.18 -3.44 -21.00
CA SER A 44 21.80 -4.03 -19.72
C SER A 44 21.80 -2.96 -18.64
N VAL A 45 20.67 -2.79 -17.95
CA VAL A 45 20.53 -1.84 -16.85
C VAL A 45 20.11 -2.59 -15.58
N THR A 46 20.86 -2.39 -14.50
CA THR A 46 20.46 -2.84 -13.18
C THR A 46 19.99 -1.64 -12.37
N ILE A 47 18.74 -1.68 -11.92
CA ILE A 47 18.15 -0.66 -11.05
C ILE A 47 17.84 -1.25 -9.67
N GLY A 48 17.93 -0.41 -8.65
CA GLY A 48 17.39 -0.65 -7.33
C GLY A 48 16.03 0.03 -7.15
N MET A 49 15.37 -0.25 -6.03
CA MET A 49 14.14 0.44 -5.62
C MET A 49 14.33 1.11 -4.26
N THR A 50 13.58 2.17 -4.02
CA THR A 50 13.52 2.87 -2.71
C THR A 50 12.88 2.00 -1.63
N SER A 51 11.98 1.09 -2.01
CA SER A 51 11.32 0.08 -1.17
C SER A 51 11.48 -1.33 -1.73
N LEU A 52 11.63 -2.32 -0.84
CA LEU A 52 11.76 -3.74 -1.19
C LEU A 52 10.46 -4.37 -1.71
N THR A 53 9.33 -3.74 -1.42
CA THR A 53 7.99 -4.21 -1.81
C THR A 53 7.27 -3.20 -2.69
N CYS A 54 7.99 -2.23 -3.26
CA CYS A 54 7.41 -1.20 -4.11
C CYS A 54 6.64 -1.86 -5.27
N PRO A 55 5.31 -1.67 -5.36
CA PRO A 55 4.49 -2.31 -6.38
C PRO A 55 4.83 -1.82 -7.79
N VAL A 56 5.46 -0.65 -7.91
CA VAL A 56 5.84 0.00 -9.17
C VAL A 56 7.14 -0.55 -9.76
N GLY A 57 7.98 -1.25 -8.98
CA GLY A 57 9.29 -1.73 -9.44
C GLY A 57 9.25 -2.53 -10.76
N PRO A 58 8.39 -3.55 -10.90
CA PRO A 58 8.27 -4.31 -12.13
C PRO A 58 7.80 -3.47 -13.33
N GLN A 59 6.99 -2.44 -13.08
CA GLN A 59 6.47 -1.54 -14.11
C GLN A 59 7.55 -0.55 -14.57
N MET A 60 8.31 0.02 -13.63
CA MET A 60 9.45 0.88 -13.93
C MET A 60 10.50 0.13 -14.76
N ARG A 61 10.78 -1.14 -14.41
CA ARG A 61 11.63 -2.03 -15.22
C ARG A 61 11.11 -2.16 -16.66
N ASP A 62 9.82 -2.48 -16.81
CA ASP A 62 9.18 -2.67 -18.12
C ASP A 62 9.17 -1.34 -18.93
N GLU A 63 8.94 -0.20 -18.29
CA GLU A 63 8.98 1.13 -18.90
C GLU A 63 10.40 1.47 -19.39
N ILE A 64 11.42 1.27 -18.54
CA ILE A 64 12.81 1.52 -18.92
C ILE A 64 13.20 0.64 -20.10
N ALA A 65 12.84 -0.65 -20.07
CA ALA A 65 13.11 -1.57 -21.17
C ALA A 65 12.47 -1.08 -22.47
N TYR A 66 11.19 -0.72 -22.42
CA TYR A 66 10.47 -0.16 -23.57
C TYR A 66 11.12 1.11 -24.10
N ARG A 67 11.41 2.09 -23.24
CA ARG A 67 12.05 3.35 -23.65
C ARG A 67 13.42 3.12 -24.28
N LEU A 68 14.22 2.21 -23.73
CA LEU A 68 15.51 1.83 -24.32
C LEU A 68 15.33 1.17 -25.68
N GLU A 69 14.41 0.21 -25.82
CA GLU A 69 14.17 -0.50 -27.08
C GLU A 69 13.57 0.39 -28.18
N THR A 70 12.94 1.51 -27.83
CA THR A 70 12.46 2.49 -28.83
C THR A 70 13.59 3.31 -29.47
N GLN A 71 14.81 3.25 -28.92
CA GLN A 71 15.93 4.00 -29.45
C GLN A 71 16.53 3.30 -30.69
N PRO A 72 16.84 4.04 -31.77
CA PRO A 72 17.33 3.45 -33.02
C PRO A 72 18.70 2.78 -32.89
N TRP A 73 19.42 3.04 -31.79
CA TRP A 73 20.75 2.50 -31.49
C TRP A 73 20.71 1.34 -30.49
N VAL A 74 19.52 0.91 -30.04
CA VAL A 74 19.33 -0.23 -29.15
C VAL A 74 18.63 -1.35 -29.93
N ARG A 75 19.31 -2.49 -30.07
CA ARG A 75 18.75 -3.73 -30.63
C ARG A 75 17.91 -4.48 -29.60
N ARG A 76 18.35 -4.47 -28.34
CA ARG A 76 17.68 -5.18 -27.24
C ARG A 76 18.04 -4.55 -25.90
N ALA A 77 17.06 -4.42 -25.00
CA ALA A 77 17.32 -3.98 -23.64
C ALA A 77 17.02 -5.11 -22.63
N HIS A 78 17.89 -5.25 -21.63
CA HIS A 78 17.65 -6.11 -20.48
C HIS A 78 17.70 -5.27 -19.21
N VAL A 79 16.56 -5.12 -18.55
CA VAL A 79 16.48 -4.36 -17.30
C VAL A 79 16.21 -5.32 -16.15
N SER A 80 17.04 -5.27 -15.12
CA SER A 80 16.90 -6.10 -13.91
C SER A 80 16.78 -5.24 -12.65
N LEU A 81 16.01 -5.76 -11.69
CA LEU A 81 15.90 -5.19 -10.35
C LEU A 81 16.86 -5.91 -9.42
N ASP A 82 17.79 -5.18 -8.80
CA ASP A 82 18.60 -5.71 -7.71
C ASP A 82 17.75 -5.78 -6.43
N ARG A 83 17.43 -7.00 -6.00
CA ARG A 83 16.57 -7.29 -4.85
C ARG A 83 17.30 -7.20 -3.51
N ASP A 84 18.62 -7.27 -3.54
CA ASP A 84 19.45 -7.16 -2.35
C ASP A 84 19.90 -5.72 -2.11
N PHE A 85 19.69 -4.85 -3.11
CA PHE A 85 19.85 -3.42 -2.96
C PHE A 85 19.06 -2.88 -1.76
N ARG A 86 19.74 -2.04 -0.97
CA ARG A 86 19.17 -1.27 0.13
C ARG A 86 19.41 0.18 -0.18
N TRP A 87 18.36 0.87 -0.56
CA TRP A 87 18.45 2.30 -0.85
C TRP A 87 18.69 3.09 0.43
N THR A 88 19.53 4.12 0.34
CA THR A 88 19.73 5.10 1.41
C THR A 88 19.67 6.52 0.83
N PRO A 89 19.18 7.51 1.62
CA PRO A 89 19.15 8.92 1.21
C PRO A 89 20.51 9.48 0.79
N ASP A 90 21.60 8.82 1.19
CA ASP A 90 22.95 9.20 0.84
C ASP A 90 23.23 9.14 -0.67
N ARG A 91 22.37 8.45 -1.43
CA ARG A 91 22.46 8.33 -2.89
C ARG A 91 21.80 9.49 -3.65
N LEU A 92 21.01 10.32 -2.96
CA LEU A 92 20.35 11.47 -3.58
C LEU A 92 21.38 12.47 -4.11
N SER A 93 21.18 12.92 -5.35
CA SER A 93 21.88 14.07 -5.90
C SER A 93 21.58 15.35 -5.11
N GLU A 94 22.42 16.36 -5.25
CA GLU A 94 22.28 17.60 -4.47
C GLU A 94 20.96 18.33 -4.79
N SER A 95 20.55 18.34 -6.07
CA SER A 95 19.26 18.85 -6.52
C SER A 95 18.08 18.09 -5.93
N ALA A 96 18.15 16.75 -5.91
CA ALA A 96 17.10 15.91 -5.35
C ALA A 96 16.97 16.05 -3.83
N ARG A 97 18.09 16.16 -3.10
CA ARG A 97 18.04 16.44 -1.65
C ARG A 97 17.37 17.77 -1.35
N ALA A 98 17.69 18.80 -2.11
CA ALA A 98 17.08 20.12 -1.94
C ALA A 98 15.57 20.06 -2.20
N ALA A 99 15.13 19.36 -3.25
CA ALA A 99 13.72 19.19 -3.58
C ALA A 99 12.94 18.40 -2.50
N LEU A 100 13.56 17.37 -1.91
CA LEU A 100 12.93 16.54 -0.87
C LEU A 100 13.10 17.08 0.55
N GLY A 101 14.02 18.02 0.79
CA GLY A 101 14.39 18.47 2.14
C GLY A 101 15.15 17.40 2.95
N ALA A 102 15.94 16.56 2.28
CA ALA A 102 16.70 15.47 2.91
C ALA A 102 18.04 15.96 3.51
N PRO A 103 18.51 15.39 4.65
CA PRO A 103 19.78 15.78 5.27
C PRO A 103 21.01 15.39 4.42
N LYS A 104 22.14 16.09 4.63
CA LYS A 104 23.43 15.80 3.98
C LYS A 104 24.02 14.46 4.46
N PRO A 105 24.72 13.71 3.60
CA PRO A 105 25.18 12.37 3.92
C PRO A 105 26.39 12.39 4.87
N ALA A 106 26.52 11.37 5.70
CA ALA A 106 27.78 11.04 6.34
C ALA A 106 28.62 10.19 5.37
N GLU A 107 29.88 10.56 5.17
CA GLU A 107 30.80 9.98 4.19
C GLU A 107 30.95 8.45 4.39
N THR A 108 30.51 7.62 3.45
CA THR A 108 30.88 6.18 3.38
C THR A 108 30.94 5.65 1.95
N GLN A 109 31.88 4.72 1.74
CA GLN A 109 32.45 4.26 0.47
C GLN A 109 31.52 3.39 -0.42
N PRO A 110 31.82 3.23 -1.73
CA PRO A 110 30.94 2.55 -2.67
C PRO A 110 30.96 1.02 -2.53
N HIS A 111 29.77 0.41 -2.47
CA HIS A 111 29.57 -1.04 -2.58
C HIS A 111 29.55 -1.48 -4.05
N GLN A 112 30.34 -2.52 -4.38
CA GLN A 112 30.28 -3.29 -5.63
C GLN A 112 29.27 -4.43 -5.47
N THR A 113 28.45 -4.70 -6.50
CA THR A 113 27.55 -5.87 -6.54
C THR A 113 27.81 -6.71 -7.80
N THR A 114 27.89 -8.01 -7.60
CA THR A 114 28.05 -9.07 -8.61
C THR A 114 26.69 -9.56 -9.08
N GLY A 115 26.45 -9.59 -10.39
CA GLY A 115 25.19 -10.01 -11.00
C GLY A 115 25.01 -11.53 -11.12
N SER A 116 23.76 -11.97 -11.11
CA SER A 116 23.33 -13.21 -11.76
C SER A 116 21.99 -12.99 -12.47
N ALA A 117 21.92 -13.46 -13.71
CA ALA A 117 20.79 -13.31 -14.63
C ALA A 117 19.86 -14.53 -14.55
N THR A 118 18.55 -14.32 -14.73
CA THR A 118 17.58 -15.14 -15.51
C THR A 118 16.12 -14.80 -15.14
N GLY A 119 15.22 -14.76 -16.14
CA GLY A 119 13.80 -15.08 -15.94
C GLY A 119 12.75 -14.14 -16.54
N HIS A 120 12.24 -14.52 -17.71
CA HIS A 120 11.31 -13.86 -18.64
C HIS A 120 9.93 -13.36 -18.14
N ALA A 121 9.39 -12.44 -18.95
CA ALA A 121 8.08 -11.79 -18.88
C ALA A 121 6.92 -12.64 -19.46
N GLU A 122 5.87 -12.87 -18.65
CA GLU A 122 4.53 -13.35 -19.06
C GLU A 122 3.47 -13.12 -17.94
N LEU A 123 3.60 -12.05 -17.13
CA LEU A 123 2.94 -11.96 -15.82
C LEU A 123 1.65 -11.11 -15.73
N ALA A 124 1.17 -10.51 -16.82
CA ALA A 124 -0.01 -9.64 -16.77
C ALA A 124 -1.36 -10.42 -16.80
N LYS A 125 -1.47 -11.51 -17.57
CA LYS A 125 -2.73 -12.26 -17.72
C LYS A 125 -3.13 -13.07 -16.48
N GLY A 126 -2.16 -13.55 -15.70
CA GLY A 126 -2.41 -14.37 -14.50
C GLY A 126 -3.02 -13.59 -13.31
N ARG A 127 -3.08 -12.26 -13.37
CA ARG A 127 -3.53 -11.40 -12.25
C ARG A 127 -5.00 -11.02 -12.34
N LEU A 128 -5.59 -11.07 -13.54
CA LEU A 128 -6.96 -10.68 -13.82
C LEU A 128 -8.02 -11.44 -13.00
N PRO A 129 -7.87 -12.75 -12.72
CA PRO A 129 -8.85 -13.47 -11.90
C PRO A 129 -8.97 -12.95 -10.46
N PHE A 130 -7.88 -12.49 -9.84
CA PHE A 130 -7.91 -11.95 -8.47
C PHE A 130 -8.61 -10.60 -8.42
N LEU A 131 -8.35 -9.72 -9.40
CA LEU A 131 -9.03 -8.42 -9.50
C LEU A 131 -10.54 -8.58 -9.69
N LEU A 132 -10.97 -9.63 -10.40
CA LEU A 132 -12.40 -9.92 -10.56
C LEU A 132 -13.08 -10.22 -9.22
N PHE A 133 -12.44 -10.99 -8.33
CA PHE A 133 -12.98 -11.21 -6.98
C PHE A 133 -13.08 -9.92 -6.18
N GLY A 134 -12.06 -9.05 -6.25
CA GLY A 134 -12.12 -7.72 -5.64
C GLY A 134 -13.30 -6.90 -6.15
N ALA A 135 -13.48 -6.83 -7.47
CA ALA A 135 -14.58 -6.11 -8.11
C ALA A 135 -15.97 -6.68 -7.76
N LEU A 136 -16.11 -8.01 -7.76
CA LEU A 136 -17.34 -8.68 -7.34
C LEU A 136 -17.68 -8.38 -5.87
N SER A 137 -16.67 -8.41 -5.00
CA SER A 137 -16.85 -8.09 -3.58
C SER A 137 -17.27 -6.64 -3.38
N LEU A 138 -16.66 -5.71 -4.11
CA LEU A 138 -17.04 -4.29 -4.09
C LEU A 138 -18.49 -4.11 -4.53
N LEU A 139 -18.88 -4.70 -5.67
CA LEU A 139 -20.23 -4.58 -6.20
C LEU A 139 -21.26 -5.17 -5.23
N ALA A 140 -21.01 -6.37 -4.69
CA ALA A 140 -21.89 -7.01 -3.71
C ALA A 140 -21.97 -6.20 -2.40
N GLY A 141 -20.85 -5.65 -1.93
CA GLY A 141 -20.80 -4.78 -0.76
C GLY A 141 -21.60 -3.50 -0.96
N LEU A 142 -21.49 -2.85 -2.12
CA LEU A 142 -22.27 -1.67 -2.48
C LEU A 142 -23.77 -1.98 -2.54
N LEU A 143 -24.16 -3.09 -3.17
CA LEU A 143 -25.55 -3.56 -3.21
C LEU A 143 -26.10 -3.83 -1.79
N GLY A 144 -25.31 -4.48 -0.94
CA GLY A 144 -25.64 -4.66 0.48
C GLY A 144 -25.78 -3.33 1.24
N GLY A 145 -24.98 -2.33 0.89
CA GLY A 145 -25.07 -0.97 1.43
C GLY A 145 -26.34 -0.24 0.99
N LEU A 146 -26.74 -0.37 -0.28
CA LEU A 146 -28.00 0.18 -0.79
C LEU A 146 -29.22 -0.41 -0.07
N LEU A 147 -29.20 -1.71 0.21
CA LEU A 147 -30.23 -2.34 1.04
C LEU A 147 -30.28 -1.75 2.46
N ARG A 148 -29.14 -1.41 3.07
CA ARG A 148 -29.08 -0.81 4.42
C ARG A 148 -29.73 0.56 4.51
N ILE A 149 -29.66 1.36 3.44
CA ILE A 149 -30.30 2.69 3.38
C ILE A 149 -31.77 2.61 2.95
N GLY A 150 -32.34 1.40 2.84
CA GLY A 150 -33.74 1.17 2.50
C GLY A 150 -34.05 1.09 1.01
N TRP A 151 -33.03 1.13 0.14
CA TRP A 151 -33.24 0.94 -1.29
C TRP A 151 -33.25 -0.55 -1.62
N SER A 152 -34.43 -1.17 -1.57
CA SER A 152 -34.61 -2.59 -1.90
C SER A 152 -34.57 -2.83 -3.40
N ILE A 153 -33.65 -3.69 -3.85
CA ILE A 153 -33.60 -4.24 -5.20
C ILE A 153 -33.94 -5.72 -5.07
N GLU A 154 -35.02 -6.19 -5.70
CA GLU A 154 -35.58 -7.55 -5.52
C GLU A 154 -34.56 -8.68 -5.78
N VAL A 155 -33.53 -8.41 -6.58
CA VAL A 155 -32.50 -9.38 -6.99
C VAL A 155 -31.41 -9.56 -5.92
N VAL A 156 -31.31 -8.67 -4.92
CA VAL A 156 -30.21 -8.69 -3.94
C VAL A 156 -30.59 -9.53 -2.72
N PRO A 157 -29.83 -10.59 -2.39
CA PRO A 157 -30.12 -11.42 -1.22
C PRO A 157 -30.08 -10.62 0.09
N ALA A 158 -31.08 -10.80 0.96
CA ALA A 158 -31.16 -10.10 2.25
C ALA A 158 -29.94 -10.33 3.16
N GLY A 159 -29.28 -11.49 3.03
CA GLY A 159 -28.04 -11.81 3.77
C GLY A 159 -26.87 -10.88 3.45
N TRP A 160 -26.89 -10.14 2.34
CA TRP A 160 -25.81 -9.22 1.98
C TRP A 160 -25.79 -7.96 2.85
N VAL A 161 -26.90 -7.65 3.54
CA VAL A 161 -27.00 -6.54 4.51
C VAL A 161 -26.01 -6.71 5.67
N THR A 162 -25.88 -7.95 6.18
CA THR A 162 -24.96 -8.27 7.29
C THR A 162 -23.53 -8.49 6.79
N LEU A 163 -23.37 -8.85 5.52
CA LEU A 163 -22.07 -9.04 4.88
C LEU A 163 -21.47 -7.76 4.30
N HIS A 164 -22.18 -6.63 4.27
CA HIS A 164 -21.67 -5.36 3.74
C HIS A 164 -20.26 -5.01 4.25
N GLY A 165 -20.05 -4.99 5.58
CA GLY A 165 -18.73 -4.72 6.17
C GLY A 165 -17.66 -5.74 5.76
N PRO A 166 -17.88 -7.05 5.96
CA PRO A 166 -16.97 -8.11 5.51
C PRO A 166 -16.63 -8.06 4.01
N LEU A 167 -17.61 -7.81 3.14
CA LEU A 167 -17.43 -7.72 1.69
C LEU A 167 -16.58 -6.50 1.31
N MET A 168 -16.75 -5.36 1.98
CA MET A 168 -15.98 -4.16 1.69
C MET A 168 -14.54 -4.26 2.21
N VAL A 169 -14.36 -4.70 3.46
CA VAL A 169 -13.03 -4.68 4.10
C VAL A 169 -12.24 -5.96 3.85
N CYS A 170 -12.77 -7.11 4.23
CA CYS A 170 -12.05 -8.38 4.09
C CYS A 170 -12.06 -8.90 2.64
N GLY A 171 -13.13 -8.63 1.91
CA GLY A 171 -13.29 -9.04 0.52
C GLY A 171 -12.59 -8.09 -0.45
N PHE A 172 -13.14 -6.89 -0.68
CA PHE A 172 -12.61 -5.96 -1.67
C PHE A 172 -11.19 -5.48 -1.31
N LEU A 173 -11.03 -4.78 -0.19
CA LEU A 173 -9.73 -4.22 0.20
C LEU A 173 -8.72 -5.33 0.53
N GLY A 174 -9.16 -6.38 1.23
CA GLY A 174 -8.32 -7.55 1.53
C GLY A 174 -7.75 -8.23 0.28
N VAL A 175 -8.57 -8.45 -0.76
CA VAL A 175 -8.10 -9.02 -2.04
C VAL A 175 -7.10 -8.08 -2.72
N VAL A 176 -7.39 -6.78 -2.80
CA VAL A 176 -6.51 -5.80 -3.46
C VAL A 176 -5.16 -5.69 -2.75
N ILE A 177 -5.17 -5.53 -1.43
CA ILE A 177 -3.94 -5.36 -0.61
C ILE A 177 -3.09 -6.63 -0.65
N THR A 178 -3.70 -7.81 -0.52
CA THR A 178 -2.96 -9.07 -0.60
C THR A 178 -2.39 -9.32 -2.00
N LEU A 179 -3.10 -8.93 -3.05
CA LEU A 179 -2.60 -9.01 -4.43
C LEU A 179 -1.41 -8.07 -4.65
N GLU A 180 -1.52 -6.82 -4.24
CA GLU A 180 -0.45 -5.83 -4.34
C GLU A 180 0.84 -6.35 -3.69
N ARG A 181 0.72 -6.90 -2.49
CA ARG A 181 1.86 -7.36 -1.68
C ARG A 181 2.44 -8.67 -2.21
N ALA A 182 1.60 -9.55 -2.77
CA ALA A 182 2.06 -10.72 -3.50
C ALA A 182 2.82 -10.35 -4.79
N VAL A 183 2.40 -9.30 -5.50
CA VAL A 183 3.08 -8.79 -6.69
C VAL A 183 4.45 -8.22 -6.31
N GLY A 184 4.53 -7.40 -5.27
CA GLY A 184 5.81 -6.83 -4.79
C GLY A 184 6.81 -7.89 -4.33
N LEU A 185 6.34 -9.03 -3.80
CA LEU A 185 7.22 -10.13 -3.39
C LEU A 185 7.83 -10.91 -4.58
N GLU A 186 7.15 -10.92 -5.73
CA GLU A 186 7.53 -11.68 -6.94
C GLU A 186 7.83 -13.18 -6.70
N LYS A 187 7.14 -13.81 -5.74
CA LYS A 187 7.25 -15.25 -5.46
C LYS A 187 5.90 -15.94 -5.64
N ALA A 188 5.92 -17.11 -6.27
CA ALA A 188 4.71 -17.89 -6.55
C ALA A 188 3.87 -18.18 -5.29
N TRP A 189 4.51 -18.50 -4.16
CA TRP A 189 3.79 -18.76 -2.91
C TRP A 189 3.07 -17.53 -2.35
N GLY A 190 3.53 -16.31 -2.66
CA GLY A 190 2.88 -15.07 -2.21
C GLY A 190 1.45 -14.94 -2.73
N TYR A 191 1.16 -15.50 -3.90
CA TYR A 191 -0.17 -15.50 -4.50
C TYR A 191 -1.19 -16.39 -3.76
N ALA A 192 -0.76 -17.19 -2.78
CA ALA A 192 -1.69 -17.88 -1.88
C ALA A 192 -2.58 -16.90 -1.11
N ALA A 193 -2.06 -15.73 -0.71
CA ALA A 193 -2.82 -14.72 0.03
C ALA A 193 -4.03 -14.17 -0.77
N PRO A 194 -3.87 -13.60 -1.98
CA PRO A 194 -5.00 -13.14 -2.77
C PRO A 194 -5.91 -14.28 -3.27
N ALA A 195 -5.38 -15.49 -3.47
CA ALA A 195 -6.20 -16.65 -3.82
C ALA A 195 -7.17 -17.05 -2.70
N LEU A 196 -6.67 -17.13 -1.47
CA LEU A 196 -7.50 -17.42 -0.29
C LEU A 196 -8.49 -16.28 -0.01
N ALA A 197 -8.07 -15.02 -0.20
CA ALA A 197 -8.96 -13.87 -0.05
C ALA A 197 -10.10 -13.92 -1.08
N GLY A 198 -9.79 -14.20 -2.35
CA GLY A 198 -10.78 -14.34 -3.42
C GLY A 198 -11.72 -15.54 -3.20
N ALA A 199 -11.19 -16.68 -2.73
CA ALA A 199 -12.02 -17.82 -2.33
C ALA A 199 -12.95 -17.47 -1.15
N GLY A 200 -12.48 -16.66 -0.20
CA GLY A 200 -13.29 -16.11 0.88
C GLY A 200 -14.44 -15.24 0.37
N VAL A 201 -14.19 -14.38 -0.63
CA VAL A 201 -15.25 -13.62 -1.32
C VAL A 201 -16.27 -14.55 -1.96
N ALA A 202 -15.83 -15.55 -2.73
CA ALA A 202 -16.73 -16.51 -3.36
C ALA A 202 -17.60 -17.23 -2.32
N ALA A 203 -17.00 -17.63 -1.19
CA ALA A 203 -17.71 -18.24 -0.08
C ALA A 203 -18.72 -17.30 0.60
N MET A 204 -18.49 -15.98 0.64
CA MET A 204 -19.49 -15.00 1.12
C MET A 204 -20.65 -14.78 0.15
N LEU A 205 -20.45 -14.99 -1.15
CA LEU A 205 -21.49 -14.75 -2.16
C LEU A 205 -22.37 -15.99 -2.40
N ILE A 206 -21.90 -17.17 -2.02
CA ILE A 206 -22.57 -18.45 -2.23
C ILE A 206 -23.17 -18.92 -0.89
N PRO A 207 -24.51 -18.90 -0.70
CA PRO A 207 -25.14 -19.14 0.61
C PRO A 207 -24.74 -20.43 1.34
N PRO A 208 -24.63 -21.59 0.66
CA PRO A 208 -24.16 -22.82 1.31
C PRO A 208 -22.72 -22.73 1.86
N LEU A 209 -21.91 -21.78 1.40
CA LEU A 209 -20.50 -21.64 1.74
C LEU A 209 -20.21 -20.53 2.76
N HIS A 210 -21.22 -19.76 3.19
CA HIS A 210 -21.03 -18.60 4.08
C HIS A 210 -20.21 -18.91 5.34
N GLY A 211 -20.38 -20.10 5.94
CA GLY A 211 -19.62 -20.52 7.13
C GLY A 211 -18.13 -20.73 6.89
N PHE A 212 -17.71 -21.03 5.65
CA PHE A 212 -16.30 -21.22 5.29
C PHE A 212 -15.58 -19.92 4.94
N ALA A 213 -16.32 -18.86 4.60
CA ALA A 213 -15.74 -17.57 4.21
C ALA A 213 -14.74 -17.00 5.23
N PRO A 214 -15.06 -16.89 6.53
CA PRO A 214 -14.10 -16.37 7.50
C PRO A 214 -12.88 -17.30 7.72
N ILE A 215 -13.02 -18.61 7.50
CA ILE A 215 -11.89 -19.56 7.58
C ILE A 215 -10.90 -19.32 6.44
N LEU A 216 -11.41 -19.17 5.21
CA LEU A 216 -10.60 -18.87 4.04
C LEU A 216 -9.89 -17.52 4.18
N LEU A 217 -10.58 -16.51 4.69
CA LEU A 217 -9.99 -15.20 4.97
C LEU A 217 -8.92 -15.24 6.06
N ALA A 218 -9.11 -16.06 7.11
CA ALA A 218 -8.06 -16.26 8.12
C ALA A 218 -6.79 -16.86 7.48
N GLY A 219 -6.96 -17.81 6.55
CA GLY A 219 -5.87 -18.33 5.72
C GLY A 219 -5.18 -17.24 4.89
N ALA A 220 -5.96 -16.33 4.28
CA ALA A 220 -5.42 -15.19 3.54
C ALA A 220 -4.59 -14.25 4.44
N ALA A 221 -5.10 -13.93 5.64
CA ALA A 221 -4.40 -13.11 6.62
C ALA A 221 -3.09 -13.76 7.11
N LEU A 222 -3.08 -15.09 7.33
CA LEU A 222 -1.88 -15.84 7.69
C LEU A 222 -0.84 -15.86 6.56
N ALA A 223 -1.27 -16.04 5.32
CA ALA A 223 -0.39 -15.95 4.15
C ALA A 223 0.21 -14.53 4.03
N MET A 224 -0.60 -13.49 4.27
CA MET A 224 -0.15 -12.10 4.29
C MET A 224 0.88 -11.81 5.39
N ILE A 225 0.65 -12.30 6.61
CA ILE A 225 1.61 -12.24 7.72
C ILE A 225 2.93 -12.90 7.31
N THR A 226 2.85 -14.06 6.63
CA THR A 226 4.02 -14.80 6.15
C THR A 226 4.81 -13.99 5.11
N ILE A 227 4.14 -13.26 4.21
CA ILE A 227 4.78 -12.31 3.29
C ILE A 227 5.59 -11.28 4.08
N TYR A 228 4.97 -10.55 5.01
CA TYR A 228 5.65 -9.50 5.77
C TYR A 228 6.80 -10.04 6.64
N VAL A 229 6.61 -11.17 7.30
CA VAL A 229 7.66 -11.84 8.08
C VAL A 229 8.85 -12.21 7.17
N SER A 230 8.59 -12.74 5.97
CA SER A 230 9.65 -13.08 5.02
C SER A 230 10.44 -11.86 4.53
N VAL A 231 9.78 -10.70 4.39
CA VAL A 231 10.42 -9.42 4.04
C VAL A 231 11.27 -8.92 5.22
N LEU A 232 10.74 -8.98 6.45
CA LEU A 232 11.46 -8.58 7.67
C LEU A 232 12.71 -9.42 7.95
N PHE A 233 12.71 -10.71 7.56
CA PHE A 233 13.90 -11.55 7.64
C PHE A 233 15.02 -11.12 6.68
N ARG A 234 14.69 -10.44 5.58
CA ARG A 234 15.66 -9.91 4.61
C ARG A 234 16.16 -8.52 4.98
N GLY A 235 15.34 -7.74 5.68
CA GLY A 235 15.70 -6.41 6.13
C GLY A 235 14.72 -5.90 7.18
N ARG A 236 15.24 -5.47 8.33
CA ARG A 236 14.41 -4.89 9.38
C ARG A 236 14.05 -3.45 9.02
N SER A 237 12.83 -3.24 8.56
CA SER A 237 12.26 -1.91 8.35
C SER A 237 11.14 -1.69 9.37
N LEU A 238 11.06 -0.48 9.93
CA LEU A 238 9.92 -0.09 10.76
C LEU A 238 8.60 -0.11 9.96
N PRO A 239 8.52 0.42 8.72
CA PRO A 239 7.29 0.41 7.93
C PRO A 239 6.68 -0.98 7.76
N THR A 240 7.46 -1.96 7.32
CA THR A 240 6.99 -3.35 7.13
C THR A 240 6.56 -3.99 8.45
N PHE A 241 7.18 -3.59 9.57
CA PHE A 241 6.72 -4.05 10.89
C PHE A 241 5.33 -3.47 11.25
N ILE A 242 5.05 -2.21 10.92
CA ILE A 242 3.73 -1.61 11.13
C ILE A 242 2.68 -2.27 10.24
N GLU A 243 3.01 -2.57 8.98
CA GLU A 243 2.12 -3.31 8.07
C GLU A 243 1.82 -4.74 8.57
N LEU A 244 2.84 -5.42 9.13
CA LEU A 244 2.65 -6.70 9.81
C LEU A 244 1.66 -6.61 10.97
N LEU A 245 1.75 -5.55 11.80
CA LEU A 245 0.76 -5.31 12.86
C LEU A 245 -0.65 -5.10 12.29
N GLY A 246 -0.76 -4.43 11.14
CA GLY A 246 -2.01 -4.32 10.39
C GLY A 246 -2.57 -5.71 9.99
N ALA A 247 -1.74 -6.57 9.39
CA ALA A 247 -2.15 -7.93 9.01
C ALA A 247 -2.55 -8.81 10.21
N LEU A 248 -1.87 -8.63 11.35
CA LEU A 248 -2.26 -9.26 12.61
C LEU A 248 -3.63 -8.77 13.10
N CYS A 249 -3.91 -7.46 13.01
CA CYS A 249 -5.23 -6.91 13.33
C CYS A 249 -6.31 -7.50 12.41
N TRP A 250 -6.01 -7.70 11.13
CA TRP A 250 -6.94 -8.34 10.21
C TRP A 250 -7.31 -9.75 10.67
N LEU A 251 -6.31 -10.56 11.03
CA LEU A 251 -6.49 -11.91 11.55
C LEU A 251 -7.30 -11.90 12.86
N VAL A 252 -7.01 -10.97 13.79
CA VAL A 252 -7.77 -10.84 15.04
C VAL A 252 -9.23 -10.50 14.77
N GLY A 253 -9.51 -9.55 13.88
CA GLY A 253 -10.90 -9.21 13.51
C GLY A 253 -11.63 -10.38 12.85
N ILE A 254 -10.95 -11.18 12.01
CA ILE A 254 -11.52 -12.42 11.46
C ILE A 254 -11.76 -13.45 12.58
N GLY A 255 -10.86 -13.56 13.55
CA GLY A 255 -11.03 -14.44 14.72
C GLY A 255 -12.24 -14.06 15.58
N VAL A 256 -12.46 -12.76 15.80
CA VAL A 256 -13.68 -12.23 16.45
C VAL A 256 -14.92 -12.60 15.65
N TRP A 257 -14.87 -12.48 14.31
CA TRP A 257 -16.00 -12.88 13.48
C TRP A 257 -16.25 -14.39 13.48
N LEU A 258 -15.19 -15.21 13.48
CA LEU A 258 -15.25 -16.68 13.55
C LEU A 258 -15.86 -17.19 14.86
N SER A 259 -15.70 -16.46 15.96
CA SER A 259 -16.30 -16.83 17.24
C SER A 259 -17.82 -16.67 17.27
N GLY A 260 -18.42 -16.12 16.22
CA GLY A 260 -19.84 -15.79 16.14
C GLY A 260 -20.18 -14.44 16.78
N ALA A 261 -19.18 -13.65 17.19
CA ALA A 261 -19.42 -12.32 17.73
C ALA A 261 -20.02 -11.40 16.64
N PRO A 262 -20.84 -10.41 17.03
CA PRO A 262 -21.37 -9.42 16.10
C PRO A 262 -20.27 -8.68 15.33
N VAL A 263 -20.49 -8.46 14.04
CA VAL A 263 -19.51 -7.83 13.13
C VAL A 263 -18.97 -6.50 13.66
N TYR A 264 -19.78 -5.68 14.33
CA TYR A 264 -19.33 -4.39 14.86
C TYR A 264 -18.15 -4.51 15.85
N GLN A 265 -17.97 -5.66 16.50
CA GLN A 265 -16.83 -5.92 17.39
C GLN A 265 -15.53 -6.24 16.62
N ALA A 266 -15.64 -6.77 15.40
CA ALA A 266 -14.50 -7.02 14.52
C ALA A 266 -14.04 -5.75 13.79
N VAL A 267 -14.94 -4.79 13.56
CA VAL A 267 -14.67 -3.57 12.78
C VAL A 267 -13.49 -2.74 13.30
N PRO A 268 -13.30 -2.51 14.61
CA PRO A 268 -12.11 -1.79 15.11
C PRO A 268 -10.78 -2.43 14.68
N TRP A 269 -10.72 -3.77 14.67
CA TRP A 269 -9.54 -4.52 14.23
C TRP A 269 -9.34 -4.42 12.72
N TRP A 270 -10.42 -4.50 11.94
CA TRP A 270 -10.35 -4.30 10.49
C TRP A 270 -10.02 -2.85 10.10
N ALA A 271 -10.46 -1.87 10.89
CA ALA A 271 -10.06 -0.48 10.71
C ALA A 271 -8.55 -0.32 10.99
N LEU A 272 -8.02 -0.93 12.06
CA LEU A 272 -6.58 -0.92 12.34
C LEU A 272 -5.77 -1.64 11.28
N PHE A 273 -6.28 -2.73 10.69
CA PHE A 273 -5.65 -3.36 9.54
C PHE A 273 -5.36 -2.32 8.44
N LEU A 274 -6.38 -1.58 8.01
CA LEU A 274 -6.21 -0.59 6.94
C LEU A 274 -5.40 0.63 7.38
N VAL A 275 -5.65 1.16 8.58
CA VAL A 275 -4.93 2.35 9.09
C VAL A 275 -3.44 2.06 9.25
N LEU A 276 -3.06 0.91 9.80
CA LEU A 276 -1.66 0.54 9.98
C LEU A 276 -1.01 0.14 8.66
N THR A 277 -1.71 -0.53 7.75
CA THR A 277 -1.18 -0.79 6.40
C THR A 277 -0.88 0.51 5.67
N ILE A 278 -1.85 1.44 5.59
CA ILE A 278 -1.65 2.75 4.95
C ILE A 278 -0.55 3.55 5.65
N ALA A 279 -0.58 3.64 6.99
CA ALA A 279 0.42 4.42 7.71
C ALA A 279 1.82 3.81 7.57
N GLY A 280 1.94 2.48 7.52
CA GLY A 280 3.16 1.76 7.19
C GLY A 280 3.67 2.12 5.80
N GLU A 281 2.84 2.01 4.77
CA GLU A 281 3.19 2.39 3.39
C GLU A 281 3.65 3.85 3.32
N ARG A 282 2.95 4.78 3.99
CA ARG A 282 3.33 6.20 4.04
C ARG A 282 4.65 6.43 4.75
N LEU A 283 4.95 5.68 5.82
CA LEU A 283 6.26 5.71 6.46
C LEU A 283 7.36 5.14 5.57
N GLU A 284 7.04 4.11 4.78
CA GLU A 284 7.98 3.52 3.81
C GLU A 284 8.34 4.54 2.74
N LEU A 285 7.33 5.21 2.19
CA LEU A 285 7.51 6.29 1.24
C LEU A 285 8.34 7.41 1.84
N ASN A 286 7.99 7.91 3.03
CA ASN A 286 8.74 9.00 3.67
C ASN A 286 10.08 8.57 4.30
N SER A 287 10.49 7.31 4.16
CA SER A 287 11.70 6.78 4.82
C SER A 287 12.99 7.52 4.43
N PHE A 288 12.98 8.22 3.29
CA PHE A 288 14.08 9.06 2.86
C PHE A 288 14.28 10.33 3.70
N LEU A 289 13.23 10.79 4.39
CA LEU A 289 13.30 11.83 5.40
C LEU A 289 13.64 11.17 6.73
N THR A 290 14.92 10.79 6.92
CA THR A 290 15.41 10.11 8.13
C THR A 290 14.68 10.63 9.38
N PRO A 291 13.73 9.85 9.96
CA PRO A 291 12.87 10.39 10.98
C PRO A 291 13.70 10.71 12.21
N THR A 292 13.52 11.90 12.80
CA THR A 292 14.13 12.18 14.10
C THR A 292 13.67 11.12 15.12
N PRO A 293 14.49 10.80 16.14
CA PRO A 293 14.10 9.82 17.18
C PRO A 293 12.72 10.11 17.77
N PHE A 294 12.36 11.39 17.90
CA PHE A 294 11.05 11.85 18.33
C PHE A 294 9.91 11.45 17.38
N ARG A 295 10.08 11.64 16.07
CA ARG A 295 9.07 11.23 15.06
C ARG A 295 8.81 9.73 15.13
N ARG A 296 9.87 8.94 15.24
CA ARG A 296 9.78 7.48 15.36
C ARG A 296 9.07 7.05 16.65
N ALA A 297 9.47 7.62 17.79
CA ALA A 297 8.88 7.28 19.09
C ALA A 297 7.40 7.68 19.18
N SER A 298 7.05 8.88 18.72
CA SER A 298 5.66 9.36 18.71
C SER A 298 4.75 8.52 17.80
N PHE A 299 5.23 8.09 16.63
CA PHE A 299 4.47 7.19 15.76
C PHE A 299 4.22 5.82 16.39
N LEU A 300 5.27 5.23 16.98
CA LEU A 300 5.17 3.94 17.70
C LEU A 300 4.25 4.02 18.91
N PHE A 301 4.30 5.14 19.64
CA PHE A 301 3.37 5.41 20.73
C PHE A 301 1.93 5.43 20.23
N LEU A 302 1.61 6.21 19.18
CA LEU A 302 0.27 6.28 18.61
C LEU A 302 -0.22 4.92 18.07
N THR A 303 0.66 4.16 17.44
CA THR A 303 0.38 2.78 17.02
C THR A 303 0.02 1.90 18.21
N THR A 304 0.78 1.98 19.29
CA THR A 304 0.54 1.21 20.53
C THR A 304 -0.79 1.61 21.17
N VAL A 305 -1.08 2.91 21.25
CA VAL A 305 -2.36 3.44 21.76
C VAL A 305 -3.53 2.94 20.90
N SER A 306 -3.36 2.88 19.57
CA SER A 306 -4.40 2.39 18.67
C SER A 306 -4.73 0.91 18.91
N LEU A 307 -3.70 0.06 19.04
CA LEU A 307 -3.84 -1.37 19.34
C LEU A 307 -4.46 -1.58 20.74
N ALA A 308 -4.00 -0.82 21.73
CA ALA A 308 -4.57 -0.85 23.08
C ALA A 308 -6.04 -0.41 23.07
N GLY A 309 -6.42 0.59 22.26
CA GLY A 309 -7.80 1.03 22.10
C GLY A 309 -8.72 -0.06 21.53
N ALA A 310 -8.28 -0.78 20.49
CA ALA A 310 -9.04 -1.90 19.95
C ALA A 310 -9.14 -3.08 20.94
N ALA A 311 -8.04 -3.42 21.63
CA ALA A 311 -8.02 -4.47 22.65
C ALA A 311 -8.92 -4.13 23.84
N LEU A 312 -8.83 -2.90 24.37
CA LEU A 312 -9.70 -2.41 25.42
C LEU A 312 -11.16 -2.37 24.96
N GLY A 313 -11.43 -2.06 23.69
CA GLY A 313 -12.79 -2.04 23.15
C GLY A 313 -13.48 -3.40 23.19
N ALA A 314 -12.72 -4.49 23.19
CA ALA A 314 -13.25 -5.85 23.34
C ALA A 314 -13.66 -6.18 24.79
N ILE A 315 -13.16 -5.44 25.78
CA ILE A 315 -13.43 -5.66 27.21
C ILE A 315 -14.36 -4.56 27.75
N GLU A 316 -13.96 -3.29 27.55
CA GLU A 316 -14.58 -2.05 28.01
C GLU A 316 -14.89 -1.16 26.79
N GLY A 317 -16.00 -1.45 26.12
CA GLY A 317 -16.39 -0.83 24.84
C GLY A 317 -16.26 0.70 24.80
N PRO A 318 -16.83 1.46 25.75
CA PRO A 318 -16.77 2.93 25.73
C PRO A 318 -15.35 3.49 25.92
N LEU A 319 -14.56 2.91 26.83
CA LEU A 319 -13.19 3.36 27.09
C LEU A 319 -12.29 3.04 25.89
N GLY A 320 -12.36 1.81 25.38
CA GLY A 320 -11.58 1.39 24.22
C GLY A 320 -11.86 2.24 22.98
N ALA A 321 -13.12 2.58 22.73
CA ALA A 321 -13.51 3.48 21.64
C ALA A 321 -12.87 4.86 21.77
N ARG A 322 -12.87 5.45 22.96
CA ARG A 322 -12.25 6.76 23.20
C ARG A 322 -10.74 6.70 23.03
N VAL A 323 -10.08 5.66 23.54
CA VAL A 323 -8.64 5.45 23.35
C VAL A 323 -8.30 5.31 21.86
N LEU A 324 -9.09 4.53 21.11
CA LEU A 324 -8.94 4.39 19.67
C LEU A 324 -9.17 5.74 18.95
N GLY A 325 -10.15 6.53 19.39
CA GLY A 325 -10.40 7.88 18.87
C GLY A 325 -9.24 8.84 19.11
N VAL A 326 -8.61 8.82 20.31
CA VAL A 326 -7.36 9.57 20.59
C VAL A 326 -6.27 9.15 19.59
N ALA A 327 -6.09 7.85 19.38
CA ALA A 327 -5.11 7.34 18.44
C ALA A 327 -5.38 7.81 17.00
N PHE A 328 -6.63 7.77 16.51
CA PHE A 328 -6.95 8.19 15.14
C PHE A 328 -6.75 9.69 14.93
N VAL A 329 -7.18 10.54 15.87
CA VAL A 329 -6.89 11.98 15.80
C VAL A 329 -5.38 12.22 15.87
N GLY A 330 -4.68 11.53 16.77
CA GLY A 330 -3.23 11.64 16.92
C GLY A 330 -2.47 11.21 15.66
N LEU A 331 -2.83 10.08 15.05
CA LEU A 331 -2.24 9.59 13.80
C LEU A 331 -2.55 10.53 12.64
N SER A 332 -3.77 11.06 12.55
CA SER A 332 -4.13 12.07 11.54
C SER A 332 -3.25 13.32 11.66
N LEU A 333 -3.12 13.88 12.86
CA LEU A 333 -2.27 15.04 13.12
C LEU A 333 -0.80 14.74 12.87
N TRP A 334 -0.34 13.54 13.22
CA TRP A 334 1.03 13.09 12.98
C TRP A 334 1.33 13.00 11.48
N LEU A 335 0.46 12.34 10.71
CA LEU A 335 0.58 12.22 9.25
C LEU A 335 0.53 13.59 8.60
N LEU A 336 -0.42 14.44 9.01
CA LEU A 336 -0.47 15.82 8.57
C LEU A 336 0.85 16.55 8.86
N ALA A 337 1.44 16.38 10.06
CA ALA A 337 2.64 17.07 10.51
C ALA A 337 3.97 16.55 9.95
N PHE A 338 4.04 15.30 9.49
CA PHE A 338 5.32 14.67 9.12
C PHE A 338 5.32 13.97 7.77
N ASP A 339 4.18 13.88 7.07
CA ASP A 339 4.12 13.37 5.69
C ASP A 339 4.47 14.48 4.66
N VAL A 340 5.08 14.07 3.54
CA VAL A 340 5.43 14.90 2.38
C VAL A 340 4.20 15.46 1.64
N ALA A 341 2.99 14.98 1.91
CA ALA A 341 1.76 15.45 1.26
C ALA A 341 1.64 16.99 1.21
N ARG A 342 2.06 17.71 2.25
CA ARG A 342 2.02 19.19 2.27
C ARG A 342 3.00 19.84 1.30
N THR A 343 4.20 19.28 1.14
CA THR A 343 5.20 19.87 0.22
C THR A 343 4.80 19.64 -1.24
N ARG A 344 4.01 18.60 -1.53
CA ARG A 344 3.49 18.32 -2.88
C ARG A 344 2.39 19.26 -3.37
N LEU A 345 1.78 20.05 -2.48
CA LEU A 345 0.79 21.05 -2.89
C LEU A 345 1.35 22.11 -3.85
N SER A 346 2.67 22.30 -3.84
CA SER A 346 3.38 23.21 -4.74
C SER A 346 3.96 22.52 -5.98
N GLY A 347 3.69 21.22 -6.17
CA GLY A 347 4.15 20.44 -7.32
C GLY A 347 3.29 20.63 -8.58
N ASP A 348 3.51 19.75 -9.57
CA ASP A 348 2.71 19.68 -10.80
C ASP A 348 1.25 19.27 -10.53
N ALA A 349 0.41 19.21 -11.58
CA ALA A 349 -1.00 18.92 -11.45
C ALA A 349 -1.27 17.55 -10.79
N LEU A 350 -0.47 16.54 -11.12
CA LEU A 350 -0.59 15.20 -10.56
C LEU A 350 -0.17 15.18 -9.09
N ALA A 351 0.98 15.76 -8.75
CA ALA A 351 1.47 15.87 -7.37
C ALA A 351 0.47 16.62 -6.49
N ARG A 352 -0.16 17.68 -7.01
CA ARG A 352 -1.22 18.43 -6.33
C ARG A 352 -2.48 17.59 -6.12
N PHE A 353 -2.91 16.84 -7.11
CA PHE A 353 -4.06 15.94 -6.98
C PHE A 353 -3.81 14.91 -5.86
N ILE A 354 -2.65 14.24 -5.90
CA ILE A 354 -2.22 13.28 -4.89
C ILE A 354 -2.22 13.94 -3.50
N ALA A 355 -1.62 15.13 -3.37
CA ALA A 355 -1.57 15.87 -2.12
C ALA A 355 -2.97 16.16 -1.54
N VAL A 356 -3.90 16.62 -2.38
CA VAL A 356 -5.28 16.91 -1.95
C VAL A 356 -6.00 15.64 -1.48
N CYS A 357 -5.85 14.53 -2.20
CA CYS A 357 -6.42 13.24 -1.81
C CYS A 357 -5.87 12.76 -0.45
N LEU A 358 -4.55 12.85 -0.24
CA LEU A 358 -3.91 12.46 1.02
C LEU A 358 -4.37 13.34 2.20
N LEU A 359 -4.35 14.67 2.02
CA LEU A 359 -4.75 15.62 3.07
C LEU A 359 -6.23 15.50 3.41
N SER A 360 -7.09 15.30 2.41
CA SER A 360 -8.51 15.01 2.62
C SER A 360 -8.68 13.72 3.43
N GLY A 361 -7.92 12.67 3.08
CA GLY A 361 -7.92 11.43 3.84
C GLY A 361 -7.57 11.65 5.31
N TYR A 362 -6.50 12.40 5.61
CA TYR A 362 -6.13 12.69 7.00
C TYR A 362 -7.23 13.43 7.76
N ALA A 363 -7.90 14.41 7.13
CA ALA A 363 -9.02 15.10 7.73
C ALA A 363 -10.16 14.13 8.09
N TRP A 364 -10.48 13.19 7.20
CA TRP A 364 -11.51 12.17 7.45
C TRP A 364 -11.13 11.17 8.55
N LEU A 365 -9.85 10.82 8.69
CA LEU A 365 -9.36 10.02 9.82
C LEU A 365 -9.57 10.77 11.15
N ALA A 366 -9.32 12.08 11.17
CA ALA A 366 -9.61 12.92 12.34
C ALA A 366 -11.11 12.96 12.65
N VAL A 367 -11.97 13.09 11.64
CA VAL A 367 -13.44 13.05 11.82
C VAL A 367 -13.88 11.73 12.46
N SER A 368 -13.39 10.59 11.96
CA SER A 368 -13.68 9.28 12.56
C SER A 368 -13.22 9.20 14.02
N GLY A 369 -11.99 9.62 14.31
CA GLY A 369 -11.46 9.66 15.66
C GLY A 369 -12.23 10.58 16.61
N SER A 370 -12.63 11.76 16.14
CA SER A 370 -13.45 12.70 16.91
C SER A 370 -14.85 12.15 17.22
N LEU A 371 -15.47 11.42 16.28
CA LEU A 371 -16.76 10.77 16.52
C LEU A 371 -16.65 9.67 17.58
N LEU A 372 -15.59 8.86 17.53
CA LEU A 372 -15.29 7.84 18.56
C LEU A 372 -15.05 8.47 19.94
N LEU A 373 -14.35 9.60 20.01
CA LEU A 373 -14.12 10.33 21.26
C LEU A 373 -15.41 10.86 21.88
N ALA A 374 -16.25 11.48 21.06
CA ALA A 374 -17.48 12.13 21.51
C ALA A 374 -18.57 11.12 21.88
N HIS A 375 -18.73 10.05 21.11
CA HIS A 375 -19.89 9.16 21.19
C HIS A 375 -19.56 7.73 21.60
N GLY A 376 -18.28 7.34 21.69
CA GLY A 376 -17.87 5.97 21.99
C GLY A 376 -18.24 4.97 20.88
N MET A 377 -18.14 3.67 21.18
CA MET A 377 -18.49 2.62 20.23
C MET A 377 -20.00 2.48 20.13
N GLN A 378 -20.52 2.63 18.92
CA GLN A 378 -21.92 2.36 18.60
C GLN A 378 -22.02 0.97 17.98
N ALA A 379 -23.13 0.25 18.20
CA ALA A 379 -23.33 -1.08 17.60
C ALA A 379 -23.98 -1.00 16.20
N ALA A 380 -24.78 0.03 15.96
CA ALA A 380 -25.49 0.29 14.70
C ALA A 380 -26.00 1.75 14.65
N GLY A 381 -26.57 2.16 13.52
CA GLY A 381 -27.23 3.46 13.34
C GLY A 381 -26.34 4.53 12.72
N LEU A 382 -26.87 5.75 12.60
CA LEU A 382 -26.23 6.84 11.84
C LEU A 382 -24.84 7.21 12.37
N LEU A 383 -24.64 7.23 13.69
CA LEU A 383 -23.33 7.55 14.28
C LEU A 383 -22.32 6.43 14.06
N TYR A 384 -22.76 5.16 14.08
CA TYR A 384 -21.92 4.01 13.71
C TYR A 384 -21.49 4.13 12.26
N ASP A 385 -22.46 4.32 11.35
CA ASP A 385 -22.19 4.41 9.93
C ASP A 385 -21.31 5.64 9.63
N ALA A 386 -21.58 6.81 10.20
CA ALA A 386 -20.77 8.02 10.03
C ALA A 386 -19.32 7.83 10.51
N THR A 387 -19.12 7.19 11.68
CA THR A 387 -17.78 6.94 12.24
C THR A 387 -16.95 6.07 11.32
N TRP A 388 -17.53 4.97 10.84
CA TRP A 388 -16.80 3.99 10.04
C TRP A 388 -16.71 4.39 8.58
N HIS A 389 -17.72 5.06 8.00
CA HIS A 389 -17.64 5.57 6.64
C HIS A 389 -16.69 6.77 6.55
N ALA A 390 -16.56 7.62 7.58
CA ALA A 390 -15.50 8.62 7.63
C ALA A 390 -14.11 7.96 7.48
N LEU A 391 -13.89 6.81 8.12
CA LEU A 391 -12.63 6.07 7.96
C LEU A 391 -12.55 5.34 6.61
N PHE A 392 -13.49 4.44 6.32
CA PHE A 392 -13.41 3.56 5.16
C PHE A 392 -13.65 4.28 3.84
N VAL A 393 -14.57 5.23 3.76
CA VAL A 393 -14.84 5.99 2.53
C VAL A 393 -14.05 7.30 2.49
N GLY A 394 -13.94 8.00 3.62
CA GLY A 394 -13.18 9.25 3.66
C GLY A 394 -11.67 9.02 3.61
N PHE A 395 -11.11 8.35 4.62
CA PHE A 395 -9.66 8.14 4.74
C PHE A 395 -9.12 7.11 3.73
N VAL A 396 -9.67 5.89 3.70
CA VAL A 396 -9.09 4.79 2.89
C VAL A 396 -9.25 5.04 1.38
N PHE A 397 -10.44 5.43 0.89
CA PHE A 397 -10.59 5.76 -0.53
C PHE A 397 -9.81 7.02 -0.93
N GLY A 398 -9.62 7.98 -0.02
CA GLY A 398 -8.69 9.10 -0.24
C GLY A 398 -7.28 8.60 -0.59
N MET A 399 -6.80 7.56 0.08
CA MET A 399 -5.53 6.91 -0.23
C MET A 399 -5.56 6.14 -1.55
N ILE A 400 -6.64 5.39 -1.81
CA ILE A 400 -6.79 4.65 -3.08
C ILE A 400 -6.76 5.62 -4.26
N PHE A 401 -7.51 6.72 -4.19
CA PHE A 401 -7.52 7.73 -5.25
C PHE A 401 -6.19 8.47 -5.38
N ALA A 402 -5.44 8.67 -4.28
CA ALA A 402 -4.10 9.22 -4.36
C ALA A 402 -3.15 8.34 -5.18
N HIS A 403 -3.32 7.01 -5.14
CA HIS A 403 -2.45 6.07 -5.87
C HIS A 403 -3.04 5.61 -7.21
N ALA A 404 -4.36 5.75 -7.43
CA ALA A 404 -5.03 5.28 -8.64
C ALA A 404 -4.43 5.82 -9.94
N PRO A 405 -4.05 7.12 -10.07
CA PRO A 405 -3.37 7.63 -11.27
C PRO A 405 -2.02 6.99 -11.54
N ILE A 406 -1.37 6.41 -10.52
CA ILE A 406 -0.09 5.73 -10.64
C ILE A 406 -0.31 4.25 -10.95
N VAL A 407 -1.22 3.59 -10.21
CA VAL A 407 -1.45 2.15 -10.29
C VAL A 407 -2.22 1.75 -11.56
N PHE A 408 -3.23 2.51 -11.96
CA PHE A 408 -4.12 2.13 -13.06
C PHE A 408 -3.42 2.10 -14.43
N PRO A 409 -2.65 3.14 -14.82
CA PRO A 409 -1.86 3.09 -16.06
C PRO A 409 -0.83 1.97 -16.02
N ALA A 410 -0.28 1.69 -14.84
CA ALA A 410 0.75 0.70 -14.68
C ALA A 410 0.20 -0.75 -14.72
N VAL A 411 -1.05 -0.99 -14.32
CA VAL A 411 -1.77 -2.27 -14.53
C VAL A 411 -2.21 -2.42 -16.00
N LEU A 412 -2.66 -1.33 -16.63
CA LEU A 412 -3.15 -1.33 -18.01
C LEU A 412 -2.05 -1.14 -19.07
N ARG A 413 -0.81 -0.89 -18.66
CA ARG A 413 0.34 -0.53 -19.52
C ARG A 413 0.07 0.67 -20.42
N VAL A 414 -0.63 1.67 -19.87
CA VAL A 414 -0.87 2.96 -20.52
C VAL A 414 0.11 3.97 -19.90
N PRO A 415 0.69 4.91 -20.67
CA PRO A 415 1.54 5.95 -20.10
C PRO A 415 0.77 6.78 -19.05
N VAL A 416 1.45 7.11 -17.94
CA VAL A 416 0.91 7.99 -16.91
C VAL A 416 0.67 9.37 -17.54
N PRO A 417 -0.53 9.97 -17.40
CA PRO A 417 -0.76 11.33 -17.86
C PRO A 417 0.14 12.27 -17.05
N MET A 418 1.15 12.84 -17.74
CA MET A 418 2.06 13.85 -17.20
C MET A 418 1.35 15.19 -17.03
#